data_AF-A0AAU3Q9W0-F1
#
_entry.id   AF-A0AAU3Q9W0-F1
#
_cell.length_a   1.000
_cell.length_b   1.000
_cell.length_c   1.000
_cell.angle_alpha   90.00
_cell.angle_beta   90.00
_cell.angle_gamma   90.00
#
_symmetry.space_group_name_H-M   'P 1'
#
loop_
_entity.id
_entity.type
_entity.pdbx_description
1 polymer ?
#
loop_
_entity_poly.entity_id
_entity_poly.type
_entity_poly.pdbx_seq_one_letter_code
_entity_poly.pdbx_strand_id
1 'polypeptide(L)'
;MSAPQSPPPLSPLAIVPEQGRFTDTQISALALISRWTTTPPTAALNLLFHSAVTCNLDPFREQIRLLLRREPVETLTGGTKFEERWSVETSIHGFRTLGARAAQKRGVILEKSTPLFYDDRSREWDDAWPYDTDPVAAQYTITAIHLDGRRETVEAIVHFAEFAKLTLHGAPTRGWARMPRHMLAKCAEADAWRRLFPDELGWLSLADSADITNEHTTTTSDSAPAAHQAPSRTVTHMLGKPNAPTDRAVPADTARTEPQATSEHGASGDPAPEQKAGAAPAATTSTKRAPRPAAMRRRPSAAVDPDTAQAFVADAATALHRDAEGVLLWATEQLGRQVSQPDELTVQDLATLQSALPTDASGPDTKP
;
A
#
# COMPACT_ATOMS: atom_id res chain seq x y z
N MET A 1 46.87 34.99 11.33
CA MET A 1 46.42 33.76 12.03
C MET A 1 44.93 33.93 12.30
N SER A 2 44.07 33.32 11.48
CA SER A 2 42.63 33.36 11.73
C SER A 2 42.33 32.52 12.97
N ALA A 3 41.59 33.08 13.92
CA ALA A 3 41.14 32.35 15.10
C ALA A 3 40.32 31.12 14.66
N PRO A 4 40.45 29.96 15.32
CA PRO A 4 39.61 28.82 15.04
C PRO A 4 38.16 29.24 15.27
N GLN A 5 37.33 29.18 14.23
CA GLN A 5 35.90 29.42 14.35
C GLN A 5 35.33 28.41 15.35
N SER A 6 34.62 28.90 16.38
CA SER A 6 33.88 28.05 17.29
C SER A 6 32.95 27.14 16.50
N PRO A 7 32.84 25.84 16.86
CA PRO A 7 31.95 24.93 16.15
C PRO A 7 30.51 25.47 16.21
N PRO A 8 29.71 25.26 15.14
CA PRO A 8 28.33 25.70 15.13
C PRO A 8 27.55 25.09 16.29
N PRO A 9 26.53 25.80 16.83
CA PRO A 9 25.74 25.29 17.94
C PRO A 9 25.04 23.99 17.55
N LEU A 10 25.17 22.97 18.41
CA LEU A 10 24.46 21.70 18.24
C LEU A 10 22.99 21.89 18.64
N SER A 11 22.09 21.56 17.71
CA SER A 11 20.65 21.56 17.99
C SER A 11 20.33 20.47 19.03
N PRO A 12 19.43 20.74 20.01
CA PRO A 12 19.00 19.72 20.97
C PRO A 12 18.26 18.53 20.33
N LEU A 13 17.84 18.66 19.06
CA LEU A 13 17.20 17.59 18.30
C LEU A 13 18.19 16.80 17.43
N ALA A 14 19.45 17.25 17.30
CA ALA A 14 20.44 16.53 16.52
C ALA A 14 20.73 15.16 17.16
N ILE A 15 20.72 14.10 16.34
CA ILE A 15 21.19 12.78 16.77
C ILE A 15 22.71 12.77 16.63
N VAL A 16 23.41 12.55 17.74
CA VAL A 16 24.89 12.52 17.78
C VAL A 16 25.42 11.08 17.64
N PRO A 17 26.65 10.86 17.14
CA PRO A 17 27.16 9.51 16.84
C PRO A 17 27.18 8.55 18.03
N GLU A 18 27.44 9.04 19.24
CA GLU A 18 27.54 8.22 20.46
C GLU A 18 26.17 7.95 21.12
N GLN A 19 25.10 8.50 20.55
CA GLN A 19 23.77 8.39 21.11
C GLN A 19 23.19 6.98 20.89
N GLY A 20 22.74 6.33 21.97
CA GLY A 20 22.15 4.98 21.90
C GLY A 20 20.61 4.93 21.88
N ARG A 21 19.93 6.05 22.15
CA ARG A 21 18.46 6.18 22.21
C ARG A 21 18.04 7.63 22.11
N PHE A 22 16.79 7.92 21.73
CA PHE A 22 16.27 9.29 21.77
C PHE A 22 16.33 9.88 23.20
N THR A 23 16.64 11.18 23.29
CA THR A 23 16.54 11.95 24.54
C THR A 23 15.10 12.34 24.83
N ASP A 24 14.78 12.74 26.07
CA ASP A 24 13.43 13.17 26.43
C ASP A 24 12.96 14.40 25.62
N THR A 25 13.89 15.32 25.32
CA THR A 25 13.63 16.48 24.44
C THR A 25 13.27 16.03 23.02
N GLN A 26 14.01 15.06 22.49
CA GLN A 26 13.74 14.48 21.18
C GLN A 26 12.41 13.72 21.15
N ILE A 27 12.11 12.91 22.18
CA ILE A 27 10.83 12.19 22.30
C ILE A 27 9.67 13.19 22.35
N SER A 28 9.80 14.28 23.11
CA SER A 28 8.79 15.34 23.18
C SER A 28 8.56 16.02 21.82
N ALA A 29 9.62 16.30 21.08
CA ALA A 29 9.52 16.84 19.72
C ALA A 29 8.89 15.85 18.74
N LEU A 30 9.23 14.56 18.82
CA LEU A 30 8.63 13.51 18.00
C LEU A 30 7.14 13.34 18.30
N ALA A 31 6.74 13.41 19.58
CA ALA A 31 5.34 13.36 19.99
C ALA A 31 4.52 14.52 19.39
N LEU A 32 5.10 15.74 19.38
CA LEU A 32 4.48 16.92 18.79
C LEU A 32 4.28 16.77 17.27
N ILE A 33 5.34 16.36 16.56
CA ILE A 33 5.33 16.25 15.09
C ILE A 33 4.44 15.08 14.63
N SER A 34 4.53 13.95 15.32
CA SER A 34 3.79 12.73 14.97
C SER A 34 2.37 12.71 15.53
N ARG A 35 2.01 13.68 16.38
CA ARG A 35 0.69 13.80 17.03
C ARG A 35 0.27 12.51 17.73
N TRP A 36 1.19 11.93 18.49
CA TRP A 36 0.91 10.70 19.23
C TRP A 36 -0.18 10.96 20.27
N THR A 37 -1.26 10.18 20.20
CA THR A 37 -2.32 10.17 21.20
C THR A 37 -2.01 9.21 22.36
N THR A 38 -1.10 8.27 22.13
CA THR A 38 -0.67 7.24 23.07
C THR A 38 0.85 7.27 23.14
N THR A 39 1.43 7.16 24.34
CA THR A 39 2.88 7.11 24.52
C THR A 39 3.44 5.82 23.92
N PRO A 40 4.41 5.88 22.99
CA PRO A 40 5.00 4.66 22.45
C PRO A 40 5.83 3.92 23.50
N PRO A 41 5.83 2.58 23.49
CA PRO A 41 6.70 1.80 24.36
C PRO A 41 8.16 1.99 23.94
N THR A 42 9.08 1.80 24.90
CA THR A 42 10.54 1.94 24.67
C THR A 42 11.03 1.10 23.49
N ALA A 43 10.49 -0.11 23.30
CA ALA A 43 10.84 -0.97 22.18
C ALA A 43 10.53 -0.33 20.81
N ALA A 44 9.40 0.37 20.68
CA ALA A 44 9.01 1.05 19.45
C ALA A 44 9.90 2.28 19.18
N LEU A 45 10.24 3.04 20.23
CA LEU A 45 11.19 4.15 20.14
C LEU A 45 12.60 3.67 19.72
N ASN A 46 13.06 2.54 20.27
CA ASN A 46 14.33 1.94 19.91
C ASN A 46 14.33 1.47 18.45
N LEU A 47 13.22 0.91 17.95
CA LEU A 47 13.09 0.52 16.55
C LEU A 47 13.14 1.75 15.62
N LEU A 48 12.45 2.84 15.97
CA LEU A 48 12.53 4.10 15.23
C LEU A 48 13.96 4.65 15.25
N PHE A 49 14.62 4.66 16.40
CA PHE A 49 15.99 5.15 16.55
C PHE A 49 16.96 4.35 15.68
N HIS A 50 16.90 3.03 15.79
CA HIS A 50 17.70 2.12 14.97
C HIS A 50 17.50 2.38 13.47
N SER A 51 16.25 2.49 13.03
CA SER A 51 15.91 2.71 11.62
C SER A 51 16.40 4.08 11.13
N ALA A 52 16.23 5.13 11.94
CA ALA A 52 16.71 6.47 11.64
C ALA A 52 18.24 6.50 11.47
N VAL A 53 18.98 5.85 12.37
CA VAL A 53 20.45 5.80 12.31
C VAL A 53 20.95 4.96 11.15
N THR A 54 20.43 3.73 10.97
CA THR A 54 20.90 2.80 9.92
C THR A 54 20.60 3.30 8.51
N CYS A 55 19.43 3.91 8.31
CA CYS A 55 19.07 4.53 7.04
C CYS A 55 19.62 5.95 6.89
N ASN A 56 20.17 6.52 7.96
CA ASN A 56 20.55 7.93 8.03
C ASN A 56 19.38 8.86 7.62
N LEU A 57 18.18 8.57 8.11
CA LEU A 57 16.97 9.35 7.90
C LEU A 57 16.69 10.24 9.11
N ASP A 58 16.17 11.43 8.84
CA ASP A 58 15.85 12.42 9.86
C ASP A 58 14.38 12.30 10.29
N PRO A 59 14.08 11.83 11.52
CA PRO A 59 12.71 11.70 12.01
C PRO A 59 12.05 13.06 12.32
N PHE A 60 12.83 14.12 12.57
CA PHE A 60 12.32 15.47 12.85
C PHE A 60 11.96 16.23 11.56
N ARG A 61 12.50 15.79 10.42
CA ARG A 61 12.08 16.22 9.08
C ARG A 61 11.01 15.31 8.46
N GLU A 62 10.42 14.43 9.27
CA GLU A 62 9.37 13.50 8.84
C GLU A 62 9.79 12.56 7.70
N GLN A 63 11.09 12.28 7.55
CA GLN A 63 11.58 11.32 6.56
C GLN A 63 11.25 9.88 6.97
N ILE A 64 11.21 9.63 8.28
CA ILE A 64 10.81 8.37 8.92
C ILE A 64 9.95 8.70 10.13
N ARG A 65 8.89 7.93 10.38
CA ARG A 65 7.91 8.19 11.43
C ARG A 65 7.59 6.92 12.20
N LEU A 66 7.16 7.08 13.43
CA LEU A 66 6.55 6.02 14.22
C LEU A 66 5.05 6.30 14.32
N LEU A 67 4.25 5.38 13.80
CA LEU A 67 2.81 5.50 13.69
C LEU A 67 2.12 4.39 14.49
N LEU A 68 1.03 4.74 15.16
CA LEU A 68 0.14 3.77 15.79
C LEU A 68 -0.89 3.32 14.75
N ARG A 69 -0.89 2.04 14.43
CA ARG A 69 -1.84 1.35 13.56
C ARG A 69 -2.85 0.61 14.41
N ARG A 70 -4.12 0.67 14.00
CA ARG A 70 -5.21 -0.09 14.59
C ARG A 70 -5.66 -1.09 13.54
N GLU A 71 -5.41 -2.36 13.80
CA GLU A 71 -5.71 -3.45 12.88
C GLU A 71 -6.88 -4.26 13.45
N PRO A 72 -7.91 -4.56 12.64
CA PRO A 72 -8.94 -5.49 13.03
C PRO A 72 -8.34 -6.90 13.06
N VAL A 73 -8.51 -7.59 14.18
CA VAL A 73 -8.10 -8.97 14.39
C VAL A 73 -9.37 -9.75 14.66
N GLU A 74 -9.62 -10.77 13.85
CA GLU A 74 -10.71 -11.71 14.07
C GLU A 74 -10.41 -12.53 15.33
N THR A 75 -11.37 -12.55 16.25
CA THR A 75 -11.29 -13.39 17.43
C THR A 75 -11.76 -14.80 17.08
N LEU A 76 -11.24 -15.79 17.82
CA LEU A 76 -11.66 -17.19 17.70
C LEU A 76 -13.17 -17.40 17.96
N THR A 77 -13.87 -16.39 18.47
CA THR A 77 -15.30 -16.38 18.78
C THR A 77 -16.13 -15.59 17.76
N GLY A 78 -15.59 -15.29 16.57
CA GLY A 78 -16.30 -14.59 15.50
C GLY A 78 -16.50 -13.07 15.70
N GLY A 79 -15.78 -12.46 16.65
CA GLY A 79 -15.82 -11.01 16.89
C GLY A 79 -14.63 -10.28 16.26
N THR A 80 -14.74 -8.97 16.05
CA THR A 80 -13.59 -8.13 15.65
C THR A 80 -13.02 -7.41 16.88
N LYS A 81 -11.79 -7.74 17.25
CA LYS A 81 -11.01 -6.96 18.21
C LYS A 81 -10.09 -6.01 17.44
N PHE A 82 -9.78 -4.86 18.01
CA PHE A 82 -8.72 -4.00 17.47
C PHE A 82 -7.44 -4.21 18.24
N GLU A 83 -6.37 -4.47 17.52
CA GLU A 83 -5.03 -4.48 18.07
C GLU A 83 -4.27 -3.23 17.65
N GLU A 84 -3.61 -2.63 18.63
CA GLU A 84 -2.77 -1.46 18.45
C GLU A 84 -1.34 -1.92 18.18
N ARG A 85 -0.83 -1.57 17.01
CA ARG A 85 0.51 -1.91 16.56
C ARG A 85 1.30 -0.64 16.26
N TRP A 86 2.47 -0.52 16.86
CA TRP A 86 3.41 0.53 16.47
C TRP A 86 4.19 0.09 15.23
N SER A 87 4.24 0.97 14.22
CA SER A 87 4.92 0.73 12.95
C SER A 87 5.88 1.86 12.63
N VAL A 88 7.10 1.51 12.19
CA VAL A 88 8.07 2.47 11.67
C VAL A 88 7.89 2.54 10.16
N GLU A 89 7.56 3.74 9.67
CA GLU A 89 7.19 3.94 8.27
C GLU A 89 7.94 5.13 7.68
N THR A 90 8.35 5.00 6.43
CA THR A 90 9.14 5.99 5.70
C THR A 90 8.21 6.86 4.87
N SER A 91 8.41 8.18 4.88
CA SER A 91 7.65 9.07 4.00
C SER A 91 8.24 9.07 2.59
N ILE A 92 7.48 9.56 1.61
CA ILE A 92 8.01 9.73 0.25
C ILE A 92 9.29 10.60 0.22
N HIS A 93 9.46 11.53 1.16
CA HIS A 93 10.68 12.31 1.30
C HIS A 93 11.87 11.46 1.76
N GLY A 94 11.64 10.48 2.63
CA GLY A 94 12.63 9.46 3.00
C GLY A 94 13.04 8.60 1.80
N PHE A 95 12.06 8.11 1.01
CA PHE A 95 12.34 7.37 -0.24
C PHE A 95 13.19 8.19 -1.21
N ARG A 96 12.83 9.44 -1.47
CA ARG A 96 13.61 10.35 -2.34
C ARG A 96 15.03 10.57 -1.83
N THR A 97 15.20 10.74 -0.51
CA THR A 97 16.52 10.94 0.12
C THR A 97 17.40 9.70 -0.04
N LEU A 98 16.84 8.52 0.23
CA LEU A 98 17.56 7.25 0.10
C LEU A 98 17.86 6.93 -1.36
N GLY A 99 16.90 7.10 -2.26
CA GLY A 99 17.07 6.89 -3.70
C GLY A 99 18.16 7.78 -4.30
N ALA A 100 18.21 9.06 -3.93
CA ALA A 100 19.29 9.96 -4.36
C ALA A 100 20.67 9.50 -3.86
N ARG A 101 20.77 9.03 -2.61
CA ARG A 101 22.02 8.48 -2.06
C ARG A 101 22.42 7.16 -2.72
N ALA A 102 21.46 6.28 -2.98
CA ALA A 102 21.69 5.03 -3.67
C ALA A 102 22.20 5.28 -5.11
N ALA A 103 21.61 6.25 -5.81
CA ALA A 103 22.10 6.68 -7.11
C ALA A 103 23.53 7.23 -7.06
N GLN A 104 23.83 8.10 -6.09
CA GLN A 104 25.19 8.62 -5.89
C GLN A 104 26.19 7.48 -5.63
N LYS A 105 25.83 6.51 -4.79
CA LYS A 105 26.65 5.33 -4.48
C LYS A 105 26.90 4.46 -5.72
N ARG A 106 25.88 4.30 -6.58
CA ARG A 106 25.99 3.55 -7.85
C ARG A 106 26.65 4.38 -8.97
N GLY A 107 26.87 5.68 -8.78
CA GLY A 107 27.41 6.57 -9.80
C GLY A 107 26.46 6.77 -11.00
N VAL A 108 25.14 6.76 -10.77
CA VAL A 108 24.12 6.94 -11.82
C VAL A 108 23.44 8.29 -11.71
N ILE A 109 23.07 8.85 -12.86
CA ILE A 109 22.22 10.04 -12.96
C ILE A 109 20.77 9.57 -13.06
N LEU A 110 19.84 10.26 -12.40
CA LEU A 110 18.43 9.89 -12.41
C LEU A 110 17.62 10.86 -13.26
N GLU A 111 16.89 10.31 -14.23
CA GLU A 111 15.74 10.97 -14.87
C GLU A 111 14.45 10.43 -14.23
N LYS A 112 13.51 11.31 -13.93
CA LYS A 112 12.24 10.97 -13.26
C LYS A 112 11.10 11.60 -14.01
N SER A 113 10.00 10.85 -14.17
CA SER A 113 8.77 11.40 -14.76
C SER A 113 7.98 12.24 -13.73
N THR A 114 6.99 12.98 -14.24
CA THR A 114 5.80 13.33 -13.45
C THR A 114 4.94 12.07 -13.24
N PRO A 115 4.08 12.03 -12.21
CA PRO A 115 3.10 10.96 -12.12
C PRO A 115 2.11 11.04 -13.28
N LEU A 116 1.78 9.91 -13.87
CA LEU A 116 0.69 9.77 -14.83
C LEU A 116 -0.47 9.04 -14.17
N PHE A 117 -1.70 9.31 -14.60
CA PHE A 117 -2.92 8.70 -14.10
C PHE A 117 -3.67 8.03 -15.25
N TYR A 118 -4.21 6.84 -15.01
CA TYR A 118 -4.91 6.09 -16.05
C TYR A 118 -6.38 6.51 -16.12
N ASP A 119 -6.82 7.08 -17.25
CA ASP A 119 -8.22 7.41 -17.53
C ASP A 119 -8.91 6.24 -18.22
N ASP A 120 -9.81 5.58 -17.51
CA ASP A 120 -10.53 4.40 -17.98
C ASP A 120 -11.55 4.72 -19.09
N ARG A 121 -11.96 5.98 -19.25
CA ARG A 121 -12.88 6.43 -20.30
C ARG A 121 -12.16 6.63 -21.62
N SER A 122 -11.00 7.29 -21.61
CA SER A 122 -10.16 7.50 -22.81
C SER A 122 -9.24 6.30 -23.10
N ARG A 123 -8.94 5.49 -22.08
CA ARG A 123 -7.92 4.42 -22.08
C ARG A 123 -6.50 4.92 -22.33
N GLU A 124 -6.20 6.09 -21.79
CA GLU A 124 -4.91 6.77 -21.94
C GLU A 124 -4.30 7.12 -20.56
N TRP A 125 -3.01 7.45 -20.56
CA TRP A 125 -2.28 7.93 -19.37
C TRP A 125 -2.16 9.45 -19.45
N ASP A 126 -2.71 10.14 -18.46
CA ASP A 126 -2.72 11.60 -18.39
C ASP A 126 -1.80 12.12 -17.27
N ASP A 127 -1.11 13.24 -17.51
CA ASP A 127 -0.26 13.91 -16.53
C ASP A 127 -1.05 14.77 -15.53
N ALA A 128 -2.34 14.97 -15.79
CA ALA A 128 -3.29 15.66 -14.94
C ALA A 128 -4.55 14.82 -14.72
N TRP A 129 -5.25 15.07 -13.62
CA TRP A 129 -6.51 14.39 -13.33
C TRP A 129 -7.56 15.41 -12.86
N PRO A 130 -8.27 16.05 -13.82
CA PRO A 130 -9.19 17.15 -13.54
C PRO A 130 -10.59 16.70 -13.09
N TYR A 131 -10.78 15.42 -12.79
CA TYR A 131 -12.08 14.83 -12.47
C TYR A 131 -12.33 14.77 -10.96
N ASP A 132 -13.61 14.73 -10.58
CA ASP A 132 -14.04 14.56 -9.19
C ASP A 132 -13.93 13.11 -8.71
N THR A 133 -13.78 12.16 -9.63
CA THR A 133 -13.56 10.75 -9.32
C THR A 133 -12.09 10.49 -8.96
N ASP A 134 -11.87 9.46 -8.16
CA ASP A 134 -10.52 8.99 -7.86
C ASP A 134 -9.87 8.37 -9.11
N PRO A 135 -8.57 8.59 -9.36
CA PRO A 135 -7.86 7.91 -10.44
C PRO A 135 -7.80 6.41 -10.18
N VAL A 136 -8.02 5.61 -11.21
CA VAL A 136 -8.01 4.13 -11.10
C VAL A 136 -6.60 3.60 -10.83
N ALA A 137 -5.60 4.19 -11.49
CA ALA A 137 -4.20 3.85 -11.32
C ALA A 137 -3.31 5.07 -11.47
N ALA A 138 -2.11 5.00 -10.92
CA ALA A 138 -1.02 5.94 -11.19
C ALA A 138 0.23 5.20 -11.67
N GLN A 139 1.00 5.84 -12.54
CA GLN A 139 2.28 5.38 -13.03
C GLN A 139 3.38 6.38 -12.64
N TYR A 140 4.56 5.87 -12.31
CA TYR A 140 5.76 6.67 -12.13
C TYR A 140 6.97 5.94 -12.71
N THR A 141 7.80 6.68 -13.45
CA THR A 141 8.95 6.12 -14.15
C THR A 141 10.24 6.77 -13.65
N ILE A 142 11.24 5.93 -13.36
CA ILE A 142 12.60 6.38 -13.02
C ILE A 142 13.57 5.69 -13.97
N THR A 143 14.46 6.46 -14.57
CA THR A 143 15.56 5.94 -15.39
C THR A 143 16.90 6.28 -14.74
N ALA A 144 17.69 5.25 -14.43
CA ALA A 144 19.10 5.39 -14.08
C ALA A 144 19.95 5.39 -15.35
N ILE A 145 20.77 6.42 -15.51
CA ILE A 145 21.73 6.58 -16.61
C ILE A 145 23.12 6.35 -16.03
N HIS A 146 23.77 5.32 -16.54
CA HIS A 146 25.14 4.98 -16.19
C HIS A 146 26.13 5.86 -16.97
N LEU A 147 27.37 5.97 -16.46
CA LEU A 147 28.42 6.77 -17.11
C LEU A 147 28.79 6.29 -18.52
N ASP A 148 28.54 5.01 -18.81
CA ASP A 148 28.71 4.41 -20.14
C ASP A 148 27.53 4.65 -21.09
N GLY A 149 26.50 5.39 -20.64
CA GLY A 149 25.29 5.69 -21.40
C GLY A 149 24.20 4.62 -21.33
N ARG A 150 24.44 3.48 -20.65
CA ARG A 150 23.39 2.47 -20.44
C ARG A 150 22.26 3.06 -19.61
N ARG A 151 21.02 2.74 -20.01
CA ARG A 151 19.80 3.18 -19.34
C ARG A 151 19.11 1.98 -18.70
N GLU A 152 18.76 2.11 -17.42
CA GLU A 152 17.93 1.17 -16.68
C GLU A 152 16.65 1.91 -16.28
N THR A 153 15.54 1.58 -16.94
CA THR A 153 14.25 2.23 -16.71
C THR A 153 13.33 1.28 -15.95
N VAL A 154 12.74 1.78 -14.87
CA VAL A 154 11.67 1.11 -14.15
C VAL A 154 10.38 1.90 -14.27
N GLU A 155 9.30 1.19 -14.54
CA GLU A 155 7.95 1.72 -14.52
C GLU A 155 7.18 1.04 -13.39
N ALA A 156 6.61 1.84 -12.50
CA ALA A 156 5.75 1.36 -11.44
C ALA A 156 4.32 1.82 -11.69
N ILE A 157 3.40 0.88 -11.74
CA ILE A 157 1.96 1.10 -11.87
C ILE A 157 1.31 0.58 -10.59
N VAL A 158 0.49 1.43 -9.97
CA VAL A 158 -0.22 1.12 -8.73
C VAL A 158 -1.70 1.42 -8.91
N HIS A 159 -2.56 0.53 -8.41
CA HIS A 159 -4.01 0.69 -8.50
C HIS A 159 -4.58 1.26 -7.20
N PHE A 160 -5.55 2.17 -7.33
CA PHE A 160 -6.20 2.76 -6.16
C PHE A 160 -6.85 1.70 -5.27
N ALA A 161 -7.52 0.71 -5.87
CA ALA A 161 -8.18 -0.36 -5.14
C ALA A 161 -7.23 -1.20 -4.26
N GLU A 162 -5.95 -1.29 -4.63
CA GLU A 162 -4.94 -2.08 -3.93
C GLU A 162 -4.19 -1.24 -2.87
N PHE A 163 -3.92 0.03 -3.17
CA PHE A 163 -3.03 0.87 -2.36
C PHE A 163 -3.77 1.81 -1.41
N ALA A 164 -5.04 2.11 -1.67
CA ALA A 164 -5.80 3.05 -0.85
C ALA A 164 -6.01 2.50 0.57
N LYS A 165 -5.66 3.31 1.57
CA LYS A 165 -5.98 2.98 2.96
C LYS A 165 -7.47 3.19 3.20
N LEU A 166 -8.17 2.11 3.51
CA LEU A 166 -9.58 2.12 3.85
C LEU A 166 -9.79 2.15 5.37
N THR A 167 -10.94 2.67 5.76
CA THR A 167 -11.49 2.61 7.12
C THR A 167 -12.22 1.28 7.31
N LEU A 168 -12.63 0.98 8.54
CA LEU A 168 -13.42 -0.21 8.86
C LEU A 168 -14.71 -0.32 8.01
N HIS A 169 -15.31 0.81 7.68
CA HIS A 169 -16.54 0.87 6.88
C HIS A 169 -16.27 0.82 5.36
N GLY A 170 -15.04 0.49 4.94
CA GLY A 170 -14.65 0.40 3.53
C GLY A 170 -14.42 1.75 2.84
N ALA A 171 -14.69 2.89 3.51
CA ALA A 171 -14.44 4.21 2.96
C ALA A 171 -12.94 4.58 3.04
N PRO A 172 -12.37 5.35 2.09
CA PRO A 172 -10.99 5.81 2.19
C PRO A 172 -10.73 6.64 3.46
N THR A 173 -9.55 6.46 4.06
CA THR A 173 -9.09 7.28 5.19
C THR A 173 -9.00 8.76 4.82
N ARG A 174 -9.03 9.66 5.82
CA ARG A 174 -9.07 11.12 5.60
C ARG A 174 -8.03 11.64 4.59
N GLY A 175 -6.80 11.12 4.61
CA GLY A 175 -5.76 11.52 3.67
C GLY A 175 -6.10 11.13 2.24
N TRP A 176 -6.56 9.90 2.04
CA TRP A 176 -6.98 9.36 0.76
C TRP A 176 -8.26 10.02 0.24
N ALA A 177 -9.28 10.23 1.08
CA ALA A 177 -10.51 10.92 0.70
C ALA A 177 -10.27 12.39 0.31
N ARG A 178 -9.30 13.06 0.92
CA ARG A 178 -9.02 14.49 0.67
C ARG A 178 -8.08 14.71 -0.51
N MET A 179 -7.09 13.83 -0.70
CA MET A 179 -6.01 14.02 -1.68
C MET A 179 -5.69 12.70 -2.42
N PRO A 180 -6.67 12.04 -3.04
CA PRO A 180 -6.55 10.69 -3.60
C PRO A 180 -5.44 10.60 -4.65
N ARG A 181 -5.40 11.56 -5.59
CA ARG A 181 -4.38 11.70 -6.64
C ARG A 181 -2.97 11.78 -6.08
N HIS A 182 -2.78 12.63 -5.07
CA HIS A 182 -1.48 12.84 -4.43
C HIS A 182 -1.01 11.59 -3.70
N MET A 183 -1.92 10.90 -3.01
CA MET A 183 -1.61 9.67 -2.29
C MET A 183 -1.22 8.55 -3.26
N LEU A 184 -1.96 8.38 -4.35
CA LEU A 184 -1.66 7.37 -5.36
C LEU A 184 -0.34 7.65 -6.10
N ALA A 185 -0.07 8.91 -6.45
CA ALA A 185 1.20 9.33 -7.05
C ALA A 185 2.40 9.03 -6.14
N LYS A 186 2.30 9.27 -4.83
CA LYS A 186 3.37 8.90 -3.87
C LYS A 186 3.61 7.40 -3.82
N CYS A 187 2.55 6.60 -3.94
CA CYS A 187 2.65 5.15 -3.96
C CYS A 187 3.38 4.66 -5.20
N ALA A 188 3.02 5.19 -6.38
CA ALA A 188 3.69 4.88 -7.65
C ALA A 188 5.18 5.25 -7.60
N GLU A 189 5.50 6.45 -7.11
CA GLU A 189 6.89 6.89 -6.98
C GLU A 189 7.68 6.01 -6.00
N ALA A 190 7.12 5.67 -4.84
CA ALA A 190 7.80 4.79 -3.89
C ALA A 190 8.05 3.40 -4.46
N ASP A 191 7.09 2.83 -5.20
CA ASP A 191 7.26 1.53 -5.85
C ASP A 191 8.32 1.59 -6.96
N ALA A 192 8.41 2.69 -7.73
CA ALA A 192 9.49 2.89 -8.70
C ALA A 192 10.87 2.93 -8.01
N TRP A 193 10.99 3.61 -6.86
CA TRP A 193 12.22 3.60 -6.09
C TRP A 193 12.60 2.19 -5.59
N ARG A 194 11.63 1.40 -5.13
CA ARG A 194 11.86 0.01 -4.71
C ARG A 194 12.33 -0.87 -5.85
N ARG A 195 11.74 -0.72 -7.04
CA ARG A 195 12.13 -1.49 -8.24
C ARG A 195 13.55 -1.16 -8.69
N LEU A 196 13.94 0.12 -8.67
CA LEU A 196 15.27 0.54 -9.12
C LEU A 196 16.38 0.21 -8.10
N PHE A 197 16.06 0.31 -6.80
CA PHE A 197 17.01 0.11 -5.70
C PHE A 197 16.45 -0.87 -4.66
N PRO A 198 16.24 -2.15 -5.02
CA PRO A 198 15.57 -3.12 -4.17
C PRO A 198 16.32 -3.41 -2.87
N ASP A 199 17.65 -3.50 -2.91
CA ASP A 199 18.49 -3.75 -1.73
C ASP A 199 18.43 -2.59 -0.72
N GLU A 200 18.32 -1.36 -1.22
CA GLU A 200 18.30 -0.16 -0.39
C GLU A 200 16.89 0.21 0.11
N LEU A 201 15.85 0.05 -0.72
CA LEU A 201 14.50 0.56 -0.44
C LEU A 201 13.40 -0.51 -0.40
N GLY A 202 13.64 -1.73 -0.89
CA GLY A 202 12.62 -2.76 -1.05
C GLY A 202 11.96 -3.20 0.27
N TRP A 203 12.68 -3.09 1.38
CA TRP A 203 12.20 -3.47 2.71
C TRP A 203 11.46 -2.35 3.47
N LEU A 204 11.45 -1.13 2.94
CA LEU A 204 10.84 0.03 3.61
C LEU A 204 9.32 0.05 3.41
N SER A 205 8.57 0.27 4.49
CA SER A 205 7.13 0.53 4.42
C SER A 205 6.87 2.02 4.16
N LEU A 206 5.93 2.32 3.24
CA LEU A 206 5.54 3.69 2.91
C LEU A 206 4.40 4.16 3.81
N ALA A 207 4.60 5.32 4.45
CA ALA A 207 3.66 5.86 5.44
C ALA A 207 2.21 6.05 4.95
N ASP A 208 2.07 6.30 3.65
CA ASP A 208 0.85 6.72 3.00
C ASP A 208 0.10 5.58 2.29
N SER A 209 0.74 4.41 2.06
CA SER A 209 0.19 3.26 1.31
C SER A 209 -0.38 2.18 2.23
N ALA A 210 -1.46 1.51 1.81
CA ALA A 210 -1.83 0.21 2.41
C ALA A 210 -0.60 -0.69 2.50
N ASP A 211 -0.54 -1.55 3.52
CA ASP A 211 0.68 -2.29 3.87
C ASP A 211 0.92 -3.45 2.88
N ILE A 212 1.41 -3.10 1.70
CA ILE A 212 1.68 -4.01 0.57
C ILE A 212 3.11 -4.58 0.58
N THR A 213 3.97 -4.10 1.48
CA THR A 213 5.39 -4.48 1.53
C THR A 213 5.57 -5.97 1.91
N ASN A 214 4.47 -6.70 2.12
CA ASN A 214 4.44 -8.07 2.60
C ASN A 214 4.34 -9.14 1.50
N GLU A 215 4.20 -8.81 0.21
CA GLU A 215 3.86 -9.81 -0.83
C GLU A 215 4.83 -10.04 -1.99
N HIS A 216 6.01 -9.40 -2.05
CA HIS A 216 6.99 -9.65 -3.12
C HIS A 216 8.20 -10.49 -2.69
N THR A 217 7.97 -11.77 -2.38
CA THR A 217 8.94 -12.86 -2.62
C THR A 217 8.21 -14.19 -2.85
N THR A 218 7.45 -14.29 -3.94
CA THR A 218 7.04 -15.60 -4.50
C THR A 218 8.14 -16.11 -5.42
N THR A 219 9.16 -16.73 -4.84
CA THR A 219 9.96 -17.70 -5.59
C THR A 219 9.10 -18.94 -5.76
N THR A 220 8.72 -19.25 -7.00
CA THR A 220 7.97 -20.45 -7.37
C THR A 220 8.67 -21.70 -6.84
N SER A 221 8.10 -22.36 -5.85
CA SER A 221 8.31 -23.79 -5.62
C SER A 221 6.97 -24.44 -5.31
N ASP A 222 6.61 -25.35 -6.21
CA ASP A 222 5.42 -26.19 -6.26
C ASP A 222 5.19 -26.98 -4.97
N SER A 223 4.01 -26.84 -4.34
CA SER A 223 3.33 -27.79 -3.44
C SER A 223 1.99 -27.23 -2.91
N ALA A 224 0.95 -28.07 -2.89
CA ALA A 224 -0.48 -27.84 -2.62
C ALA A 224 -0.82 -27.28 -1.20
N PRO A 225 -2.09 -26.87 -0.94
CA PRO A 225 -2.41 -25.71 -0.10
C PRO A 225 -2.53 -26.04 1.39
N ALA A 226 -1.90 -25.23 2.23
CA ALA A 226 -2.15 -25.14 3.66
C ALA A 226 -2.66 -23.74 4.01
N ALA A 227 -3.58 -23.71 4.97
CA ALA A 227 -4.38 -22.58 5.44
C ALA A 227 -3.62 -21.24 5.58
N HIS A 228 -4.32 -20.16 5.22
CA HIS A 228 -3.90 -18.78 5.44
C HIS A 228 -3.67 -18.51 6.95
N GLN A 229 -2.42 -18.61 7.37
CA GLN A 229 -1.92 -17.89 8.53
C GLN A 229 -1.18 -16.66 8.00
N ALA A 230 -1.62 -15.47 8.39
CA ALA A 230 -0.90 -14.24 8.14
C ALA A 230 0.53 -14.36 8.73
N PRO A 231 1.60 -14.24 7.94
CA PRO A 231 2.94 -14.33 8.49
C PRO A 231 3.27 -13.03 9.22
N SER A 232 3.27 -13.06 10.55
CA SER A 232 4.05 -12.11 11.35
C SER A 232 5.53 -12.31 11.02
N ARG A 233 6.11 -11.44 10.20
CA ARG A 233 7.57 -11.47 9.97
C ARG A 233 8.32 -11.00 11.21
N THR A 234 9.30 -11.81 11.58
CA THR A 234 10.34 -11.55 12.57
C THR A 234 11.15 -10.28 12.23
N VAL A 235 11.52 -9.56 13.29
CA VAL A 235 12.27 -8.28 13.36
C VAL A 235 13.51 -8.20 12.43
N THR A 236 14.05 -9.33 11.96
CA THR A 236 15.31 -9.43 11.22
C THR A 236 15.31 -8.76 9.83
N HIS A 237 14.15 -8.53 9.20
CA HIS A 237 14.09 -7.88 7.87
C HIS A 237 14.00 -6.33 7.93
N MET A 238 13.89 -5.73 9.13
CA MET A 238 13.95 -4.27 9.34
C MET A 238 15.37 -3.76 9.62
N LEU A 239 16.32 -4.65 9.89
CA LEU A 239 17.73 -4.29 10.07
C LEU A 239 18.47 -4.44 8.75
N GLY A 240 18.34 -3.44 7.86
CA GLY A 240 19.24 -3.32 6.71
C GLY A 240 20.71 -3.41 7.13
N LYS A 241 21.60 -3.80 6.21
CA LYS A 241 23.05 -3.90 6.48
C LYS A 241 23.54 -2.58 7.11
N PRO A 242 24.25 -2.61 8.26
CA PRO A 242 24.76 -1.39 8.88
C PRO A 242 25.64 -0.64 7.89
N ASN A 243 25.28 0.58 7.53
CA ASN A 243 26.23 1.48 6.89
C ASN A 243 27.27 1.85 7.94
N ALA A 244 28.54 1.52 7.69
CA ALA A 244 29.63 2.06 8.49
C ALA A 244 29.59 3.59 8.39
N PRO A 245 29.72 4.34 9.51
CA PRO A 245 29.77 5.79 9.45
C PRO A 245 30.95 6.19 8.57
N THR A 246 30.63 6.71 7.38
CA THR A 246 31.64 7.23 6.47
C THR A 246 32.13 8.53 7.07
N ASP A 247 33.42 8.53 7.44
CA ASP A 247 34.15 9.69 7.92
C ASP A 247 33.90 10.87 6.96
N ARG A 248 33.33 11.94 7.50
CA ARG A 248 33.01 13.15 6.73
C ARG A 248 34.29 13.94 6.57
N ALA A 249 35.17 13.48 5.68
CA ALA A 249 36.30 14.28 5.22
C ALA A 249 35.76 15.44 4.39
N VAL A 250 35.84 16.65 4.96
CA VAL A 250 35.65 17.92 4.27
C VAL A 250 36.86 18.13 3.35
N PRO A 251 36.73 18.24 2.02
CA PRO A 251 37.80 18.80 1.21
C PRO A 251 37.77 20.32 1.41
N ALA A 252 38.85 20.84 1.97
CA ALA A 252 39.10 22.26 2.08
C ALA A 252 39.29 22.89 0.69
N ASP A 253 38.55 23.98 0.52
CA ASP A 253 38.67 25.12 -0.38
C ASP A 253 39.93 25.23 -1.27
N THR A 254 39.71 25.45 -2.58
CA THR A 254 40.62 26.24 -3.41
C THR A 254 39.82 27.31 -4.14
N ALA A 255 39.72 28.48 -3.49
CA ALA A 255 39.31 29.72 -4.11
C ALA A 255 40.33 30.15 -5.20
N ARG A 256 39.85 30.46 -6.41
CA ARG A 256 40.52 31.42 -7.29
C ARG A 256 39.57 32.11 -8.27
N THR A 257 39.21 33.34 -7.89
CA THR A 257 39.12 34.55 -8.73
C THR A 257 37.95 34.70 -9.71
N GLU A 258 36.97 35.52 -9.32
CA GLU A 258 36.16 36.34 -10.25
C GLU A 258 36.97 37.51 -10.82
N PRO A 259 36.61 37.99 -12.02
CA PRO A 259 36.45 39.43 -12.22
C PRO A 259 35.09 39.82 -12.80
N GLN A 260 34.49 40.88 -12.25
CA GLN A 260 33.37 41.64 -12.79
C GLN A 260 33.77 42.50 -14.00
N ALA A 261 32.85 42.65 -14.98
CA ALA A 261 32.56 43.87 -15.76
C ALA A 261 31.29 43.62 -16.64
N THR A 262 30.10 44.11 -16.25
CA THR A 262 29.37 45.30 -16.76
C THR A 262 28.82 45.29 -18.19
N SER A 263 27.49 45.51 -18.27
CA SER A 263 26.69 46.20 -19.33
C SER A 263 26.60 45.50 -20.70
N GLU A 264 25.53 45.54 -21.50
CA GLU A 264 24.16 46.06 -21.45
C GLU A 264 23.49 45.69 -22.81
N HIS A 265 22.16 45.82 -22.86
CA HIS A 265 21.31 46.07 -24.06
C HIS A 265 20.91 44.94 -25.05
N GLY A 266 19.58 44.86 -25.28
CA GLY A 266 18.99 44.65 -26.62
C GLY A 266 18.01 43.47 -26.76
N ALA A 267 16.69 43.71 -26.57
CA ALA A 267 15.63 43.64 -27.62
C ALA A 267 15.19 42.21 -28.03
N SER A 268 13.98 41.77 -27.65
CA SER A 268 12.70 41.90 -28.42
C SER A 268 12.56 40.89 -29.56
N GLY A 269 11.47 40.09 -29.54
CA GLY A 269 10.90 39.50 -30.76
C GLY A 269 10.23 38.13 -30.59
N ASP A 270 9.00 38.10 -30.08
CA ASP A 270 7.97 37.18 -30.60
C ASP A 270 7.56 37.66 -32.01
N PRO A 271 7.19 36.75 -32.94
CA PRO A 271 5.75 36.56 -33.14
C PRO A 271 5.33 35.10 -33.49
N ALA A 272 4.12 34.75 -33.07
CA ALA A 272 3.23 33.76 -33.70
C ALA A 272 2.45 34.42 -34.86
N PRO A 273 1.49 33.77 -35.56
CA PRO A 273 1.38 32.40 -36.08
C PRO A 273 1.06 32.39 -37.61
N GLU A 274 1.12 31.23 -38.27
CA GLU A 274 0.49 31.05 -39.60
C GLU A 274 -0.54 29.91 -39.60
N GLN A 275 -1.79 30.28 -39.89
CA GLN A 275 -2.88 29.42 -40.36
C GLN A 275 -3.02 29.58 -41.88
N LYS A 276 -3.29 28.48 -42.59
CA LYS A 276 -4.17 28.36 -43.77
C LYS A 276 -4.37 26.87 -44.06
N ALA A 277 -5.55 26.27 -43.82
CA ALA A 277 -6.82 26.36 -44.55
C ALA A 277 -6.90 25.44 -45.78
N GLY A 278 -7.82 24.46 -45.70
CA GLY A 278 -8.72 24.10 -46.79
C GLY A 278 -8.58 22.71 -47.42
N ALA A 279 -9.52 21.79 -47.11
CA ALA A 279 -10.51 21.27 -48.07
C ALA A 279 -11.41 20.19 -47.43
N ALA A 280 -12.70 20.25 -47.74
CA ALA A 280 -13.82 19.49 -47.16
C ALA A 280 -14.15 18.21 -47.98
N PRO A 281 -15.36 17.60 -47.88
CA PRO A 281 -15.61 16.36 -47.14
C PRO A 281 -16.05 15.18 -48.03
N ALA A 282 -16.05 13.96 -47.48
CA ALA A 282 -16.75 12.82 -48.09
C ALA A 282 -17.48 12.00 -47.00
N ALA A 283 -18.82 12.02 -47.07
CA ALA A 283 -19.69 10.99 -46.52
C ALA A 283 -19.44 9.68 -47.31
N THR A 284 -19.46 8.48 -46.74
CA THR A 284 -20.61 7.57 -46.51
C THR A 284 -19.91 6.25 -46.09
N THR A 285 -20.30 5.38 -45.16
CA THR A 285 -21.53 4.59 -45.02
C THR A 285 -21.47 3.84 -43.69
N SER A 286 -22.60 3.85 -42.99
CA SER A 286 -22.97 2.98 -41.88
C SER A 286 -22.94 1.50 -42.29
N THR A 287 -22.36 0.63 -41.45
CA THR A 287 -22.70 -0.80 -41.44
C THR A 287 -23.04 -1.22 -40.01
N LYS A 288 -24.35 -1.33 -39.74
CA LYS A 288 -24.95 -1.97 -38.55
C LYS A 288 -24.51 -3.43 -38.48
N ARG A 289 -23.94 -3.86 -37.35
CA ARG A 289 -23.76 -5.28 -37.01
C ARG A 289 -24.83 -5.71 -36.01
N ALA A 290 -25.55 -6.78 -36.34
CA ALA A 290 -26.66 -7.34 -35.55
C ALA A 290 -26.19 -7.94 -34.20
N PRO A 291 -27.04 -7.96 -33.16
CA PRO A 291 -26.71 -8.52 -31.86
C PRO A 291 -26.81 -10.06 -31.86
N ARG A 292 -25.89 -10.71 -31.13
CA ARG A 292 -25.86 -12.15 -30.83
C ARG A 292 -27.01 -12.53 -29.85
N PRO A 293 -27.52 -13.78 -29.89
CA PRO A 293 -28.65 -14.20 -29.05
C PRO A 293 -28.26 -14.30 -27.58
N ALA A 294 -29.16 -13.82 -26.71
CA ALA A 294 -29.03 -13.87 -25.26
C ALA A 294 -29.10 -15.31 -24.73
N ALA A 295 -28.16 -15.66 -23.85
CA ALA A 295 -28.19 -16.89 -23.09
C ALA A 295 -29.41 -16.92 -22.16
N MET A 296 -30.14 -18.03 -22.20
CA MET A 296 -31.35 -18.28 -21.43
C MET A 296 -31.03 -18.29 -19.93
N ARG A 297 -31.39 -17.20 -19.23
CA ARG A 297 -31.33 -17.11 -17.76
C ARG A 297 -32.28 -18.15 -17.16
N ARG A 298 -31.75 -19.14 -16.42
CA ARG A 298 -32.55 -20.02 -15.56
C ARG A 298 -33.22 -19.15 -14.49
N ARG A 299 -34.52 -19.37 -14.25
CA ARG A 299 -35.30 -18.70 -13.20
C ARG A 299 -34.61 -18.91 -11.84
N PRO A 300 -34.49 -17.87 -10.98
CA PRO A 300 -34.07 -18.07 -9.60
C PRO A 300 -35.14 -18.90 -8.86
N SER A 301 -34.70 -19.89 -8.10
CA SER A 301 -35.56 -20.68 -7.20
C SER A 301 -36.18 -19.75 -6.15
N ALA A 302 -37.43 -19.99 -5.76
CA ALA A 302 -38.13 -19.16 -4.79
C ALA A 302 -37.43 -19.21 -3.42
N ALA A 303 -37.22 -18.04 -2.82
CA ALA A 303 -36.71 -17.91 -1.46
C ALA A 303 -37.69 -18.55 -0.47
N VAL A 304 -37.17 -19.21 0.58
CA VAL A 304 -37.98 -19.79 1.65
C VAL A 304 -38.41 -18.67 2.61
N ASP A 305 -39.56 -18.84 3.23
CA ASP A 305 -39.99 -18.01 4.36
C ASP A 305 -38.99 -18.14 5.53
N PRO A 306 -38.44 -17.04 6.09
CA PRO A 306 -37.42 -17.06 7.14
C PRO A 306 -37.77 -17.98 8.33
N ASP A 307 -39.03 -17.99 8.75
CA ASP A 307 -39.51 -18.83 9.85
C ASP A 307 -39.36 -20.34 9.55
N THR A 308 -39.52 -20.74 8.29
CA THR A 308 -39.37 -22.14 7.85
C THR A 308 -37.90 -22.54 7.79
N ALA A 309 -37.01 -21.64 7.34
CA ALA A 309 -35.57 -21.89 7.33
C ALA A 309 -35.01 -21.99 8.75
N GLN A 310 -35.48 -21.12 9.66
CA GLN A 310 -35.11 -21.14 11.08
C GLN A 310 -35.59 -22.42 11.78
N ALA A 311 -36.83 -22.86 11.50
CA ALA A 311 -37.37 -24.11 12.03
C ALA A 311 -36.56 -25.33 11.57
N PHE A 312 -36.18 -25.39 10.28
CA PHE A 312 -35.32 -26.46 9.77
C PHE A 312 -33.96 -26.51 10.49
N VAL A 313 -33.32 -25.37 10.70
CA VAL A 313 -32.02 -25.31 11.39
C VAL A 313 -32.14 -25.82 12.83
N ALA A 314 -33.24 -25.53 13.52
CA ALA A 314 -33.48 -26.04 14.88
C ALA A 314 -33.70 -27.57 14.91
N ASP A 315 -34.45 -28.11 13.95
CA ASP A 315 -34.67 -29.57 13.84
C ASP A 315 -33.37 -30.31 13.48
N ALA A 316 -32.60 -29.76 12.52
CA ALA A 316 -31.32 -30.30 12.10
C ALA A 316 -30.25 -30.23 13.20
N ALA A 317 -30.27 -29.20 14.05
CA ALA A 317 -29.39 -29.07 15.21
C ALA A 317 -29.55 -30.26 16.17
N THR A 318 -30.82 -30.67 16.38
CA THR A 318 -31.14 -31.82 17.22
C THR A 318 -30.67 -33.13 16.59
N ALA A 319 -30.94 -33.34 15.29
CA ALA A 319 -30.59 -34.56 14.57
C ALA A 319 -29.07 -34.75 14.38
N LEU A 320 -28.31 -33.66 14.25
CA LEU A 320 -26.85 -33.69 14.04
C LEU A 320 -26.05 -33.55 15.34
N HIS A 321 -26.71 -33.32 16.48
CA HIS A 321 -26.09 -32.96 17.75
C HIS A 321 -25.11 -31.78 17.63
N ARG A 322 -25.54 -30.74 16.91
CA ARG A 322 -24.76 -29.51 16.67
C ARG A 322 -25.57 -28.29 17.10
N ASP A 323 -24.89 -27.18 17.36
CA ASP A 323 -25.54 -25.88 17.47
C ASP A 323 -25.95 -25.34 16.08
N ALA A 324 -26.72 -24.25 16.05
CA ALA A 324 -27.22 -23.67 14.81
C ALA A 324 -26.08 -23.30 13.83
N GLU A 325 -24.93 -22.86 14.36
CA GLU A 325 -23.75 -22.55 13.57
C GLU A 325 -23.13 -23.81 12.94
N GLY A 326 -23.00 -24.89 13.71
CA GLY A 326 -22.54 -26.18 13.21
C GLY A 326 -23.46 -26.81 12.16
N VAL A 327 -24.76 -26.47 12.17
CA VAL A 327 -25.74 -26.85 11.13
C VAL A 327 -25.53 -26.05 9.85
N LEU A 328 -25.26 -24.75 9.93
CA LEU A 328 -24.98 -23.90 8.75
C LEU A 328 -23.64 -24.27 8.09
N LEU A 329 -22.64 -24.63 8.89
CA LEU A 329 -21.38 -25.18 8.38
C LEU A 329 -21.61 -26.52 7.65
N TRP A 330 -22.37 -27.43 8.27
CA TRP A 330 -22.77 -28.68 7.62
C TRP A 330 -23.56 -28.43 6.33
N ALA A 331 -24.49 -27.47 6.31
CA ALA A 331 -25.25 -27.10 5.13
C ALA A 331 -24.34 -26.56 4.00
N THR A 332 -23.31 -25.78 4.36
CA THR A 332 -22.29 -25.32 3.43
C THR A 332 -21.53 -26.49 2.80
N GLU A 333 -21.17 -27.50 3.59
CA GLU A 333 -20.51 -28.73 3.11
C GLU A 333 -21.41 -29.54 2.17
N GLN A 334 -22.70 -29.72 2.50
CA GLN A 334 -23.63 -30.50 1.68
C GLN A 334 -24.01 -29.81 0.37
N LEU A 335 -24.11 -28.47 0.36
CA LEU A 335 -24.54 -27.70 -0.82
C LEU A 335 -23.37 -27.24 -1.70
N GLY A 336 -22.13 -27.32 -1.21
CA GLY A 336 -20.94 -26.86 -1.94
C GLY A 336 -20.92 -25.36 -2.21
N ARG A 337 -21.71 -24.59 -1.44
CA ARG A 337 -21.77 -23.11 -1.48
C ARG A 337 -21.85 -22.59 -0.06
N GLN A 338 -21.28 -21.42 0.18
CA GLN A 338 -21.33 -20.79 1.50
C GLN A 338 -22.79 -20.47 1.88
N VAL A 339 -23.18 -20.90 3.08
CA VAL A 339 -24.44 -20.56 3.75
C VAL A 339 -24.08 -20.05 5.14
N SER A 340 -24.25 -18.75 5.36
CA SER A 340 -23.89 -18.09 6.62
C SER A 340 -25.10 -17.70 7.45
N GLN A 341 -26.31 -17.69 6.86
CA GLN A 341 -27.57 -17.39 7.55
C GLN A 341 -28.70 -18.33 7.07
N PRO A 342 -29.71 -18.64 7.90
CA PRO A 342 -30.84 -19.49 7.51
C PRO A 342 -31.62 -18.95 6.29
N ASP A 343 -31.78 -17.63 6.19
CA ASP A 343 -32.52 -16.95 5.11
C ASP A 343 -31.89 -17.12 3.72
N GLU A 344 -30.64 -17.59 3.65
CA GLU A 344 -29.94 -17.90 2.40
C GLU A 344 -30.34 -19.26 1.82
N LEU A 345 -31.14 -20.05 2.53
CA LEU A 345 -31.62 -21.37 2.10
C LEU A 345 -32.83 -21.23 1.17
N THR A 346 -32.74 -21.86 0.00
CA THR A 346 -33.87 -21.96 -0.94
C THR A 346 -34.69 -23.22 -0.68
N VAL A 347 -35.89 -23.30 -1.26
CA VAL A 347 -36.77 -24.48 -1.11
C VAL A 347 -36.07 -25.76 -1.58
N GLN A 348 -35.22 -25.63 -2.61
CA GLN A 348 -34.45 -26.74 -3.15
C GLN A 348 -33.29 -27.15 -2.22
N ASP A 349 -32.69 -26.18 -1.53
CA ASP A 349 -31.63 -26.46 -0.55
C ASP A 349 -32.20 -27.23 0.64
N LEU A 350 -33.36 -26.82 1.16
CA LEU A 350 -34.03 -27.52 2.26
C LEU A 350 -34.36 -28.97 1.91
N ALA A 351 -34.87 -29.24 0.71
CA ALA A 351 -35.13 -30.61 0.26
C ALA A 351 -33.85 -31.47 0.18
N THR A 352 -32.76 -30.86 -0.27
CA THR A 352 -31.44 -31.53 -0.38
C THR A 352 -30.89 -31.85 1.01
N LEU A 353 -30.91 -30.86 1.92
CA LEU A 353 -30.43 -31.02 3.29
C LEU A 353 -31.28 -32.00 4.09
N GLN A 354 -32.61 -31.97 3.96
CA GLN A 354 -33.50 -32.95 4.60
C GLN A 354 -33.17 -34.39 4.21
N SER A 355 -32.78 -34.63 2.95
CA SER A 355 -32.38 -35.96 2.49
C SER A 355 -31.02 -36.43 3.03
N ALA A 356 -30.19 -35.50 3.49
CA ALA A 356 -28.87 -35.75 4.05
C ALA A 356 -28.86 -35.88 5.58
N LEU A 357 -29.99 -35.63 6.25
CA LEU A 357 -30.10 -35.81 7.70
C LEU A 357 -30.09 -37.31 8.06
N PRO A 358 -29.40 -37.70 9.15
CA PRO A 358 -29.45 -39.07 9.64
C PRO A 358 -30.88 -39.39 10.09
N THR A 359 -31.52 -40.36 9.45
CA THR A 359 -32.77 -40.95 9.97
C THR A 359 -32.45 -41.79 11.21
N ASP A 360 -33.05 -41.45 12.34
CA ASP A 360 -32.94 -42.23 13.58
C ASP A 360 -33.31 -43.70 13.34
N ALA A 361 -32.29 -44.56 13.27
CA ALA A 361 -32.46 -45.99 13.43
C ALA A 361 -32.65 -46.27 14.92
N SER A 362 -33.91 -46.20 15.38
CA SER A 362 -34.29 -46.74 16.68
C SER A 362 -33.97 -48.23 16.75
N GLY A 363 -33.07 -48.61 17.66
CA GLY A 363 -32.87 -49.98 18.11
C GLY A 363 -32.34 -49.96 19.56
N PRO A 364 -33.09 -50.47 20.55
CA PRO A 364 -32.62 -50.49 21.93
C PRO A 364 -31.67 -51.68 22.11
N ASP A 365 -30.37 -51.46 21.98
CA ASP A 365 -29.38 -52.48 22.34
C ASP A 365 -29.15 -52.47 23.86
N THR A 366 -29.98 -53.28 24.52
CA THR A 366 -29.72 -53.78 25.87
C THR A 366 -28.71 -54.91 25.74
N LYS A 367 -27.60 -54.86 26.51
CA LYS A 367 -26.92 -56.04 27.10
C LYS A 367 -25.55 -55.68 27.70
N PRO A 368 -24.92 -56.60 28.46
CA PRO A 368 -25.44 -57.49 29.50
C PRO A 368 -24.82 -57.19 30.88
#